data_AF-A0A6A7LTJ3-F1
#
_entry.id   AF-A0A6A7LTJ3-F1
#
_cell.length_a   1.000
_cell.length_b   1.000
_cell.length_c   1.000
_cell.angle_alpha   90.00
_cell.angle_beta   90.00
_cell.angle_gamma   90.00
#
_symmetry.space_group_name_H-M   'P 1'
#
loop_
_entity.id
_entity.type
_entity.pdbx_description
1 polymer ?
#
loop_
_entity_poly.entity_id
_entity_poly.type
_entity_poly.pdbx_seq_one_letter_code
_entity_poly.pdbx_strand_id
1 'polypeptide(L)'
;MSAHQPEHAHPGAQQYITIAAILTFITLVEVSVYYIAALRPVLLPVLVVLSAGKFALVVMYYMHLKFDNRLFSGMFLFGLATALFTAIAFIFLFHLLQPRFVT
;
A
#
# COMPACT_ATOMS: atom_id res chain seq x y z
N MET A 1 12.03 -42.19 27.13
CA MET A 1 11.61 -40.77 27.30
C MET A 1 11.95 -40.05 26.02
N SER A 2 11.02 -40.00 25.07
CA SER A 2 11.22 -39.34 23.78
C SER A 2 10.37 -38.08 23.76
N ALA A 3 10.99 -36.94 24.03
CA ALA A 3 10.42 -35.61 23.79
C ALA A 3 11.42 -34.83 22.93
N HIS A 4 11.56 -35.28 21.69
CA HIS A 4 12.22 -34.54 20.62
C HIS A 4 11.13 -34.19 19.60
N GLN A 5 10.46 -33.07 19.84
CA GLN A 5 9.63 -32.44 18.81
C GLN A 5 10.23 -31.06 18.58
N PRO A 6 11.05 -30.87 17.53
CA PRO A 6 11.31 -29.51 17.07
C PRO A 6 9.96 -28.93 16.65
N GLU A 7 9.55 -27.82 17.26
CA GLU A 7 8.38 -27.07 16.80
C GLU A 7 8.53 -26.85 15.30
N HIS A 8 7.63 -27.47 14.55
CA HIS A 8 7.63 -27.44 13.10
C HIS A 8 7.52 -25.97 12.65
N ALA A 9 8.63 -25.45 12.16
CA ALA A 9 8.69 -24.22 11.41
C ALA A 9 7.72 -24.33 10.21
N HIS A 10 6.51 -23.80 10.38
CA HIS A 10 5.56 -23.62 9.28
C HIS A 10 6.13 -22.55 8.34
N PRO A 11 6.61 -22.90 7.13
CA PRO A 11 7.42 -22.01 6.28
C PRO A 11 6.69 -20.79 5.69
N GLY A 12 5.44 -20.53 6.09
CA GLY A 12 4.69 -19.35 5.65
C GLY A 12 4.56 -18.28 6.74
N ALA A 13 4.23 -18.65 7.98
CA ALA A 13 3.75 -17.71 8.99
C ALA A 13 4.79 -16.67 9.44
N GLN A 14 6.06 -17.06 9.57
CA GLN A 14 7.12 -16.16 10.01
C GLN A 14 7.36 -15.00 9.03
N GLN A 15 7.17 -15.25 7.73
CA GLN A 15 7.34 -14.23 6.71
C GLN A 15 6.23 -13.18 6.80
N TYR A 16 4.96 -13.58 6.96
CA TYR A 16 3.85 -12.64 7.17
C TYR A 16 4.03 -11.81 8.43
N ILE A 17 4.47 -12.41 9.54
CA ILE A 17 4.71 -11.69 10.80
C ILE A 17 5.82 -10.64 10.62
N THR A 18 6.89 -10.98 9.89
CA THR A 18 7.98 -10.05 9.59
C THR A 18 7.48 -8.84 8.79
N ILE A 19 6.64 -9.09 7.78
CA ILE A 19 6.09 -8.05 6.92
C ILE A 19 5.07 -7.19 7.67
N ALA A 20 4.27 -7.80 8.55
CA ALA A 20 3.38 -7.10 9.46
C ALA A 20 4.18 -6.10 10.32
N ALA A 21 5.28 -6.56 10.93
CA ALA A 21 6.14 -5.71 11.77
C ALA A 21 6.72 -4.52 10.97
N ILE A 22 7.15 -4.74 9.73
CA ILE A 22 7.62 -3.67 8.84
C ILE A 22 6.51 -2.66 8.55
N LEU A 23 5.29 -3.11 8.23
CA LEU A 23 4.15 -2.23 7.97
C LEU A 23 3.76 -1.41 9.20
N THR A 24 3.77 -2.03 10.38
CA THR A 24 3.54 -1.35 11.65
C THR A 24 4.59 -0.28 11.90
N PHE A 25 5.87 -0.58 11.66
CA PHE A 25 6.96 0.38 11.80
C PHE A 25 6.81 1.56 10.83
N ILE A 26 6.54 1.30 9.54
CA ILE A 26 6.28 2.36 8.55
C ILE A 26 5.11 3.24 9.00
N THR A 27 4.05 2.65 9.54
CA THR A 27 2.88 3.40 10.02
C THR A 27 3.22 4.26 11.24
N LEU A 28 4.05 3.76 12.15
CA LEU A 28 4.50 4.52 13.32
C LEU A 28 5.38 5.71 12.92
N VAL A 29 6.25 5.53 11.92
CA VAL A 29 7.04 6.61 11.31
C VAL A 29 6.12 7.64 10.64
N GLU A 30 5.11 7.21 9.89
CA GLU A 30 4.17 8.12 9.24
C GLU A 30 3.42 9.00 10.23
N VAL A 31 2.90 8.40 11.31
CA VAL A 31 2.24 9.14 12.39
C VAL A 31 3.22 10.12 13.03
N SER A 32 4.46 9.69 13.29
CA SER A 32 5.50 10.55 13.88
C SER A 32 5.81 11.76 12.98
N VAL A 33 5.94 11.54 11.67
CA VAL A 33 6.17 12.61 10.67
C VAL A 33 4.97 13.56 10.58
N TYR A 34 3.75 13.04 10.66
CA TYR A 34 2.52 13.84 10.66
C TYR A 34 2.48 14.88 11.80
N TYR A 35 3.00 14.54 12.98
CA TYR A 35 3.02 15.43 14.14
C TYR A 35 4.09 16.53 14.08
N ILE A 36 5.08 16.45 13.18
CA ILE A 36 6.17 17.43 13.09
C ILE A 36 5.75 18.60 12.18
N ALA A 37 5.43 19.74 12.79
CA ALA A 37 4.99 20.94 12.07
C ALA A 37 6.03 21.50 11.08
N ALA A 38 7.33 21.24 11.27
CA ALA A 38 8.39 21.68 10.37
C ALA A 38 8.37 20.97 9.01
N LEU A 39 7.73 19.79 8.90
CA LEU A 39 7.68 19.00 7.67
C LEU A 39 6.43 19.30 6.82
N ARG A 40 5.55 20.21 7.25
CA ARG A 40 4.31 20.61 6.55
C ARG A 40 4.42 20.76 5.02
N PRO A 41 5.42 21.46 4.44
CA PRO A 41 5.49 21.62 2.98
C PRO A 41 5.84 20.33 2.24
N VAL A 42 6.50 19.37 2.88
CA VAL A 42 6.91 18.08 2.30
C VAL A 42 6.04 16.93 2.79
N LEU A 43 5.12 17.19 3.72
CA LEU A 43 4.28 16.19 4.37
C LEU A 43 3.42 15.43 3.37
N LEU A 44 2.78 16.16 2.45
CA LEU A 44 1.87 15.61 1.45
C LEU A 44 2.58 14.61 0.50
N PRO A 45 3.70 14.95 -0.17
CA PRO A 45 4.40 13.98 -1.01
C PRO A 45 4.98 12.81 -0.20
N VAL A 46 5.47 13.04 1.02
CA VAL A 46 5.99 11.95 1.88
C VAL A 46 4.88 10.96 2.24
N LEU A 47 3.72 11.44 2.68
CA LEU A 47 2.59 10.57 3.05
C LEU A 47 2.07 9.78 1.84
N VAL A 48 2.03 10.40 0.66
CA VAL A 48 1.64 9.69 -0.58
C VAL A 48 2.61 8.56 -0.89
N VAL A 49 3.92 8.80 -0.80
CA VAL A 49 4.95 7.77 -1.04
C VAL A 49 4.89 6.66 0.00
N LEU A 50 4.77 6.99 1.30
CA LEU A 50 4.65 6.01 2.38
C LEU A 50 3.37 5.16 2.23
N SER A 51 2.24 5.78 1.86
CA SER A 51 0.98 5.09 1.62
C SER A 51 1.06 4.15 0.40
N ALA A 52 1.61 4.63 -0.71
CA ALA A 52 1.83 3.81 -1.91
C ALA A 52 2.78 2.62 -1.63
N GLY A 53 3.85 2.85 -0.86
CA GLY A 53 4.77 1.80 -0.45
C GLY A 53 4.11 0.73 0.43
N LYS A 54 3.29 1.13 1.41
CA LYS A 54 2.51 0.20 2.23
C LYS A 54 1.54 -0.62 1.39
N PHE A 55 0.81 0.04 0.49
CA PHE A 55 -0.09 -0.64 -0.42
C PHE A 55 0.66 -1.68 -1.28
N ALA A 56 1.81 -1.32 -1.84
CA ALA A 56 2.63 -2.24 -2.62
C ALA A 56 3.13 -3.45 -1.80
N LEU A 57 3.55 -3.23 -0.54
CA LEU A 57 3.94 -4.30 0.39
C LEU A 57 2.77 -5.25 0.68
N VAL A 58 1.59 -4.70 0.96
CA VAL A 58 0.37 -5.49 1.21
C VAL A 58 0.00 -6.31 -0.03
N VAL A 59 -0.02 -5.69 -1.22
CA VAL A 59 -0.37 -6.39 -2.46
C VAL A 59 0.65 -7.49 -2.77
N MET A 60 1.95 -7.20 -2.66
CA MET A 60 3.00 -8.14 -3.02
C MET A 60 3.03 -9.37 -2.11
N TYR A 61 2.83 -9.18 -0.80
CA TYR A 61 3.02 -10.24 0.19
C TYR A 61 1.72 -10.75 0.83
N TYR A 62 0.80 -9.86 1.24
CA TYR A 62 -0.47 -10.28 1.84
C TYR A 62 -1.49 -10.77 0.81
N MET A 63 -1.51 -10.20 -0.40
CA MET A 63 -2.35 -10.71 -1.50
C MET A 63 -1.67 -11.82 -2.32
N HIS A 64 -0.57 -12.39 -1.82
CA HIS A 64 0.14 -13.52 -2.43
C HIS A 64 0.69 -13.30 -3.84
N LEU A 65 0.60 -12.11 -4.42
CA LEU A 65 1.02 -11.83 -5.81
C LEU A 65 2.47 -12.22 -6.14
N LYS A 66 3.38 -12.17 -5.16
CA LYS A 66 4.78 -12.59 -5.33
C LYS A 66 4.96 -14.11 -5.39
N PHE A 67 4.02 -14.86 -4.82
CA PHE A 67 4.03 -16.33 -4.74
C PHE A 67 3.02 -17.00 -5.67
N ASP A 68 2.19 -16.23 -6.38
CA ASP A 68 1.12 -16.70 -7.26
C ASP A 68 1.42 -16.42 -8.75
N ASN A 69 0.61 -16.98 -9.64
CA ASN A 69 0.75 -16.84 -11.09
C ASN A 69 0.51 -15.40 -11.55
N ARG A 70 1.26 -14.97 -12.58
CA ARG A 70 1.21 -13.63 -13.20
C ARG A 70 -0.19 -13.15 -13.62
N LEU A 71 -1.14 -14.06 -13.78
CA LEU A 71 -2.54 -13.76 -14.08
C LEU A 71 -3.23 -12.97 -12.95
N PHE A 72 -3.00 -13.33 -11.68
CA PHE A 72 -3.57 -12.59 -10.55
C PHE A 72 -2.96 -11.19 -10.43
N SER A 73 -1.65 -11.06 -10.69
CA SER A 73 -0.99 -9.76 -10.79
C SER A 73 -1.56 -8.88 -11.90
N GLY A 74 -1.82 -9.48 -13.07
CA GLY A 74 -2.40 -8.80 -14.22
C GLY A 74 -3.81 -8.29 -13.96
N MET A 75 -4.69 -9.13 -13.39
CA MET A 75 -6.06 -8.74 -13.03
C MET A 75 -6.09 -7.62 -11.98
N PHE A 76 -5.24 -7.71 -10.96
CA PHE A 76 -5.13 -6.67 -9.94
C PHE A 76 -4.67 -5.34 -10.54
N LEU A 77 -3.62 -5.37 -11.36
CA LEU A 77 -3.07 -4.17 -11.99
C LEU A 77 -4.07 -3.56 -12.99
N PHE A 78 -4.84 -4.38 -13.70
CA PHE A 78 -5.92 -3.93 -14.56
C PHE A 78 -7.03 -3.21 -13.77
N GLY A 79 -7.44 -3.77 -12.63
CA GLY A 79 -8.39 -3.11 -11.72
C GLY A 79 -7.85 -1.78 -11.18
N LEU A 80 -6.58 -1.77 -10.74
CA LEU A 80 -5.91 -0.55 -10.27
C LEU A 80 -5.80 0.51 -11.37
N ALA A 81 -5.42 0.13 -12.59
CA ALA A 81 -5.33 1.02 -13.74
C ALA A 81 -6.70 1.59 -14.09
N THR A 82 -7.75 0.77 -14.07
CA THR A 82 -9.12 1.21 -14.33
C THR A 82 -9.59 2.20 -13.26
N ALA A 83 -9.35 1.91 -11.98
CA ALA A 83 -9.70 2.80 -10.88
C ALA A 83 -8.98 4.17 -10.98
N LEU A 84 -7.67 4.16 -11.25
CA LEU A 84 -6.89 5.39 -11.45
C LEU A 84 -7.36 6.15 -12.68
N PHE A 85 -7.62 5.46 -13.79
CA PHE A 85 -8.14 6.07 -15.01
C PHE A 85 -9.46 6.79 -14.76
N THR A 86 -10.42 6.13 -14.11
CA THR A 86 -11.71 6.73 -13.77
C THR A 86 -11.55 7.91 -12.81
N ALA A 87 -10.71 7.79 -11.78
CA ALA A 87 -10.45 8.89 -10.86
C ALA A 87 -9.84 10.12 -11.56
N ILE A 88 -8.85 9.92 -12.42
CA ILE A 88 -8.22 10.99 -13.21
C ILE A 88 -9.23 11.59 -14.20
N ALA A 89 -10.05 10.76 -14.85
CA ALA A 89 -11.09 11.22 -15.77
C ALA A 89 -12.13 12.10 -15.06
N PHE A 90 -12.55 11.75 -13.84
CA PHE A 90 -13.44 12.58 -13.04
C PHE A 90 -12.78 13.90 -12.62
N ILE A 91 -11.53 13.86 -12.15
CA ILE A 91 -10.79 15.09 -11.80
C ILE A 91 -10.70 16.01 -13.02
N PHE A 92 -10.34 15.47 -14.18
CA PHE A 92 -10.26 16.22 -15.43
C PHE A 92 -11.62 16.77 -15.86
N LEU A 93 -12.67 15.96 -15.78
CA LEU A 93 -14.04 16.37 -16.10
C LEU A 93 -14.49 17.55 -15.23
N PHE A 94 -14.32 17.46 -13.90
CA PHE A 94 -14.69 18.55 -12.99
C PHE A 94 -13.83 19.78 -13.21
N HIS A 95 -12.51 19.61 -13.44
CA HIS A 95 -11.63 20.73 -13.75
C HIS A 95 -11.97 21.41 -15.08
N LEU A 96 -12.50 20.67 -16.06
CA LEU A 96 -12.93 21.19 -17.37
C LEU A 96 -14.36 21.75 -17.34
N LEU A 97 -15.19 21.31 -16.39
CA LEU A 97 -16.58 21.75 -16.22
C LEU A 97 -16.71 22.96 -15.28
N GLN A 98 -15.88 23.05 -14.23
CA GLN A 98 -15.80 24.20 -13.31
C GLN A 98 -15.44 25.57 -13.93
N PRO A 99 -14.73 25.71 -15.08
CA PRO A 99 -14.40 27.03 -15.65
C PRO A 99 -15.62 27.87 -16.06
N ARG A 100 -16.82 27.29 -16.03
CA ARG A 100 -18.04 27.89 -16.60
C ARG A 100 -19.08 28.36 -15.56
N PHE A 101 -18.86 28.10 -14.27
CA PHE A 101 -19.85 28.39 -13.22
C PHE A 101 -19.39 29.44 -12.18
N VAL A 102 -18.18 29.99 -12.31
CA VAL A 102 -17.60 31.00 -11.40
C VAL A 102 -17.16 32.26 -12.18
N THR A 103 -18.08 32.77 -12.98
CA THR A 103 -18.17 34.16 -13.49
C THR A 103 -19.63 34.42 -13.77
#